data_AF-A0AAW0JKX1-F1
#
_entry.id   AF-A0AAW0JKX1-F1
#
_cell.length_a   1.000
_cell.length_b   1.000
_cell.length_c   1.000
_cell.angle_alpha   90.00
_cell.angle_beta   90.00
_cell.angle_gamma   90.00
#
_symmetry.space_group_name_H-M   'P 1'
#
loop_
_entity.id
_entity.type
_entity.pdbx_description
1 polymer ?
#
loop_
_entity_poly.entity_id
_entity_poly.type
_entity_poly.pdbx_seq_one_letter_code
_entity_poly.pdbx_strand_id
1 'polypeptide(L)' 'MGAYHVFSDGILEYSGLHRQFLIERLAPFTLYTPTLEACTAAGCAHSEPQPLWTEEALPTPPPQTLSWLLPSSLWSPPL' A
#
# COMPACT_ATOMS: atom_id res chain seq x y z
N MET A 1 17.98 17.92 -15.60
CA MET A 1 17.32 17.89 -14.26
C MET A 1 16.74 16.52 -14.08
N GLY A 2 17.05 15.85 -12.95
CA GLY A 2 16.63 14.47 -12.68
C GLY A 2 15.31 14.39 -11.91
N ALA A 3 14.81 13.19 -11.69
CA ALA A 3 13.62 12.91 -10.88
C ALA A 3 13.68 11.49 -10.30
N TYR A 4 12.92 11.26 -9.23
CA TYR A 4 12.64 9.97 -8.64
C TYR A 4 11.16 9.66 -8.81
N HIS A 5 10.84 8.45 -9.27
CA HIS A 5 9.48 7.93 -9.34
C HIS A 5 9.37 6.68 -8.47
N VAL A 6 8.30 6.59 -7.68
CA VAL A 6 7.99 5.38 -6.90
C VAL A 6 6.74 4.76 -7.49
N PHE A 7 6.83 3.46 -7.80
CA PHE A 7 5.69 2.68 -8.26
C PHE A 7 5.34 1.61 -7.23
N SER A 8 4.07 1.28 -7.07
CA SER A 8 3.60 0.10 -6.34
C SER A 8 2.60 -0.67 -7.20
N ASP A 9 2.87 -1.95 -7.44
CA ASP A 9 2.04 -2.83 -8.28
C ASP A 9 1.72 -2.23 -9.67
N GLY A 10 2.69 -1.49 -10.22
CA GLY A 10 2.61 -0.83 -11.53
C GLY A 10 1.95 0.57 -11.52
N ILE A 11 1.46 1.05 -10.37
CA ILE A 11 0.84 2.38 -10.22
C ILE A 11 1.90 3.39 -9.77
N LEU A 12 1.93 4.58 -10.39
CA LEU A 12 2.81 5.68 -9.98
C LEU A 12 2.28 6.36 -8.71
N GLU A 13 2.98 6.17 -7.60
CA GLU A 13 2.62 6.74 -6.30
C GLU A 13 3.31 8.09 -6.03
N TYR A 14 4.51 8.28 -6.58
CA TYR A 14 5.30 9.49 -6.37
C TYR A 14 6.09 9.91 -7.60
N SER A 15 6.19 11.23 -7.83
CA SER A 15 7.17 11.82 -8.74
C SER A 15 7.75 13.11 -8.15
N GLY A 16 9.07 13.20 -8.04
CA GLY A 16 9.74 14.40 -7.56
C GLY A 16 11.21 14.21 -7.21
N LEU A 17 11.73 15.06 -6.32
CA LEU A 17 13.15 15.07 -5.94
C LEU A 17 13.40 14.61 -4.50
N HIS A 18 12.34 14.35 -3.73
CA HIS A 18 12.49 13.89 -2.35
C HIS A 18 12.96 12.43 -2.34
N ARG A 19 13.81 12.11 -1.35
CA ARG A 19 14.33 10.75 -1.13
C ARG A 19 13.55 9.97 -0.08
N GLN A 20 12.44 10.55 0.38
CA GLN A 20 11.54 9.99 1.37
C GLN A 20 10.12 10.25 0.88
N PHE A 21 9.28 9.24 0.96
CA PHE A 21 7.89 9.29 0.54
C PHE A 21 7.04 8.39 1.43
N LEU A 22 5.77 8.75 1.59
CA LEU A 22 4.78 7.98 2.32
C LEU A 22 3.68 7.57 1.34
N ILE A 23 3.53 6.26 1.14
CA ILE A 23 2.40 5.71 0.37
C ILE A 23 1.23 5.55 1.36
N GLU A 24 0.12 6.21 1.08
CA GLU A 24 -1.08 6.18 1.92
C GLU A 24 -2.20 5.36 1.28
N ARG A 25 -3.26 5.06 2.05
CA ARG A 25 -4.47 4.37 1.57
C ARG A 25 -4.20 2.95 1.06
N LEU A 26 -3.20 2.28 1.64
CA LEU A 26 -2.92 0.87 1.40
C LEU A 26 -3.95 -0.01 2.13
N ALA A 27 -4.24 -1.17 1.56
CA ALA A 27 -5.05 -2.18 2.22
C ALA A 27 -4.28 -2.78 3.41
N PRO A 28 -4.95 -3.09 4.53
CA PRO A 28 -4.33 -3.81 5.65
C PRO A 28 -3.88 -5.21 5.24
N PHE A 29 -2.87 -5.75 5.93
CA PHE A 29 -2.36 -7.11 5.70
C PHE A 29 -2.24 -7.49 4.21
N THR A 30 -1.71 -6.58 3.41
CA THR A 30 -1.60 -6.73 1.95
C THR A 30 -0.14 -6.62 1.56
N LEU A 31 0.31 -7.55 0.71
CA LEU A 31 1.66 -7.53 0.13
C LEU A 31 1.72 -6.51 -1.00
N TYR A 32 2.61 -5.55 -0.88
CA TYR A 32 2.96 -4.60 -1.93
C TYR A 32 4.38 -4.82 -2.42
N THR A 33 4.63 -4.51 -3.69
CA THR A 33 5.96 -4.64 -4.32
C THR A 33 6.46 -3.33 -4.92
N PRO A 34 6.82 -2.33 -4.11
CA PRO A 34 7.31 -1.05 -4.62
C PRO A 34 8.63 -1.17 -5.41
N THR A 35 8.76 -0.32 -6.43
CA THR A 35 9.98 -0.10 -7.22
C THR A 35 10.31 1.39 -7.30
N LEU A 36 11.61 1.72 -7.32
CA LEU A 36 12.11 3.08 -7.49
C LEU A 36 12.73 3.24 -8.88
N GLU A 37 12.29 4.25 -9.62
CA GLU A 37 12.98 4.72 -10.82
C GLU A 37 13.73 6.01 -10.51
N ALA A 38 15.01 6.07 -10.84
CA ALA A 38 15.83 7.27 -10.76
C ALA A 38 16.22 7.73 -12.16
N CYS A 39 15.75 8.90 -12.56
CA CYS A 39 16.04 9.51 -13.85
C CYS A 39 17.08 10.63 -13.71
N THR A 40 18.07 10.62 -14.60
CA THR A 40 19.09 11.65 -14.74
C THR A 40 19.17 12.11 -16.20
N ALA A 41 20.06 13.07 -16.49
CA ALA A 41 20.30 13.47 -17.88
C ALA A 41 20.86 12.34 -18.76
N ALA A 42 21.45 11.29 -18.16
CA ALA A 42 21.99 10.14 -18.87
C ALA A 42 20.95 9.03 -19.12
N GLY A 43 19.77 9.12 -18.52
CA GLY A 43 18.72 8.10 -18.59
C GLY A 43 18.16 7.72 -17.21
N CYS A 44 17.30 6.70 -17.20
CA CYS A 44 16.62 6.21 -16.01
C CYS A 44 17.09 4.79 -15.66
N ALA A 45 17.10 4.47 -14.36
CA ALA A 45 17.38 3.13 -13.85
C ALA A 45 16.33 2.75 -12.80
N HIS A 46 15.97 1.47 -12.76
CA HIS A 46 15.00 0.92 -11.83
C HIS A 46 15.71 0.11 -10.74
N SER A 47 15.17 0.14 -9.52
CA SER A 47 15.54 -0.78 -8.45
C SER A 47 14.92 -2.16 -8.68
N GLU A 48 15.44 -3.16 -7.99
CA GLU A 48 14.70 -4.40 -7.77
C GLU A 48 13.38 -4.12 -7.01
N PRO A 49 12.31 -4.89 -7.25
CA PRO A 49 11.08 -4.81 -6.48
C PRO A 49 11.32 -5.19 -5.02
N GLN A 50 10.78 -4.41 -4.09
CA GLN A 50 10.97 -4.63 -2.67
C GLN A 50 9.67 -5.08 -2.00
N PRO A 51 9.48 -6.39 -1.73
CA PRO A 51 8.25 -6.89 -1.13
C PRO A 51 8.11 -6.45 0.33
N LEU A 52 6.93 -5.95 0.71
CA LEU A 52 6.60 -5.61 2.09
C LEU A 52 5.11 -5.85 2.37
N TRP A 53 4.81 -6.27 3.59
CA TRP A 53 3.44 -6.39 4.08
C TRP A 53 3.05 -5.14 4.85
N THR A 54 1.84 -4.66 4.61
CA THR A 54 1.22 -3.68 5.51
C THR A 54 0.78 -4.35 6.81
N GLU A 55 0.77 -3.57 7.87
CA GLU A 55 0.26 -4.02 9.17
C GLU A 55 -1.24 -4.39 9.08
N GLU A 56 -1.66 -5.25 10.00
CA GLU A 56 -3.07 -5.56 10.20
C GLU A 56 -3.82 -4.32 10.72
N ALA A 57 -5.07 -4.17 10.30
CA ALA A 57 -5.96 -3.15 10.87
C ALA A 57 -6.76 -3.73 12.02
N LEU A 58 -7.34 -2.85 12.83
CA LEU A 58 -8.38 -3.26 13.78
C LEU A 58 -9.52 -3.95 13.01
N PRO A 59 -10.04 -5.09 13.51
CA PRO A 59 -11.15 -5.77 12.87
C PRO A 59 -12.33 -4.83 12.73
N THR A 60 -12.88 -4.71 11.52
CA THR A 60 -14.07 -3.90 11.26
C THR A 60 -15.29 -4.53 11.93
N PRO A 61 -16.11 -3.79 12.69
CA PRO A 61 -17.29 -4.35 13.32
C PRO A 61 -18.27 -4.93 12.28
N PRO A 62 -19.15 -5.87 12.68
CA PRO A 62 -20.16 -6.40 11.78
C PRO A 62 -21.03 -5.26 11.21
N PRO A 63 -21.51 -5.38 9.96
CA PRO A 63 -22.42 -4.41 9.41
C PRO A 63 -23.66 -4.28 10.29
N GLN A 64 -24.20 -3.07 10.43
CA GLN A 64 -25.32 -2.77 11.35
C GLN A 64 -26.59 -3.59 11.07
N THR A 65 -26.75 -4.06 9.83
CA THR A 65 -27.82 -4.99 9.46
C THR A 65 -27.68 -6.34 10.16
N LEU A 66 -26.45 -6.83 10.33
CA LEU A 66 -26.15 -8.10 11.01
C LEU A 66 -26.01 -7.94 12.53
N SER A 67 -25.67 -6.74 13.03
CA SER A 67 -25.48 -6.52 14.47
C SER A 67 -26.75 -6.77 15.31
N TRP A 68 -27.94 -6.62 14.70
CA TRP A 68 -29.22 -6.92 15.35
C TRP A 68 -29.70 -8.35 15.13
N LEU A 69 -29.15 -9.05 14.13
CA LEU A 69 -29.59 -10.39 13.73
C LEU A 69 -28.78 -11.51 14.39
N LEU A 70 -27.54 -11.23 14.78
CA LEU A 70 -26.62 -12.25 15.31
C LEU A 70 -25.87 -11.71 16.54
N PRO A 71 -25.75 -12.50 17.63
CA PRO A 71 -24.82 -12.19 18.71
C PRO A 71 -23.38 -12.09 18.18
N SER A 72 -22.56 -11.25 18.82
CA SER A 72 -21.16 -11.01 18.41
C SER A 72 -20.28 -12.26 18.36
N SER A 73 -20.69 -13.33 19.05
CA SER A 73 -20.01 -14.63 19.04
C SER A 73 -20.21 -15.45 17.75
N LEU A 74 -21.19 -15.08 16.91
CA LEU A 74 -21.48 -15.77 15.64
C LEU A 74 -20.85 -15.08 14.42
N TRP A 75 -20.31 -13.87 14.60
CA TRP A 75 -19.64 -13.15 13.53
C TRP A 75 -18.12 -13.23 13.71
N SER A 76 -17.42 -13.49 12.61
CA SER A 76 -15.96 -13.48 12.53
C SER A 76 -15.53 -12.32 11.62
N PRO A 77 -14.59 -11.45 12.04
CA PRO A 77 -14.01 -10.45 11.15
C PRO A 77 -13.33 -11.11 9.95
N PRO A 78 -13.37 -10.48 8.76
CA PRO A 78 -12.42 -10.82 7.73
C PRO A 78 -11.00 -10.55 8.26
N LEU A 79 -10.07 -11.47 7.96
CA LEU A 79 -8.62 -11.25 8.06
C LEU A 79 -8.23 -10.20 7.02
#